data_AF-A0A3D2J1L0-F1
#
_entry.id   AF-A0A3D2J1L0-F1
#
_cell.length_a   1.000
_cell.length_b   1.000
_cell.length_c   1.000
_cell.angle_alpha   90.00
_cell.angle_beta   90.00
_cell.angle_gamma   90.00
#
_symmetry.space_group_name_H-M   'P 1'
#
loop_
_entity.id
_entity.type
_entity.pdbx_description
1 polymer ?
#
loop_
_entity_poly.entity_id
_entity_poly.type
_entity_poly.pdbx_seq_one_letter_code
_entity_poly.pdbx_strand_id
1 'polypeptide(L)'
;MKRLICPCCGQKRNVTNETPLIQVQKIFSHACLTHENWAEYYAEGSFYHWGGMQWACNYCMREGIAIEGKPHLQMFCDYPPYLAYFDKTYTCSDCLNAFIFNKEEQRYWYEELKFWVQSYPKQCLECRRKRRKKSI
;
A
#
# COMPACT_ATOMS: atom_id res chain seq x y z
N MET A 1 14.70 3.86 20.88
CA MET A 1 13.82 3.00 20.08
C MET A 1 12.93 3.89 19.22
N LYS A 2 13.01 3.78 17.90
CA LYS A 2 12.21 4.60 16.98
C LYS A 2 10.76 4.09 16.90
N ARG A 3 9.82 5.01 16.74
CA ARG A 3 8.37 4.76 16.71
C ARG A 3 7.79 5.28 15.39
N LEU A 4 7.11 4.42 14.64
CA LEU A 4 6.46 4.75 13.37
C LEU A 4 4.95 4.85 13.53
N ILE A 5 4.31 5.67 12.70
CA ILE A 5 2.84 5.75 12.65
C ILE A 5 2.35 4.73 11.63
N CYS A 6 1.48 3.82 12.07
CA CYS A 6 0.86 2.85 11.15
C CYS A 6 -0.09 3.59 10.20
N PRO A 7 0.08 3.50 8.86
CA PRO A 7 -0.77 4.23 7.93
C PRO A 7 -2.19 3.66 7.82
N CYS A 8 -2.42 2.45 8.35
CA CYS A 8 -3.74 1.83 8.42
C CYS A 8 -4.58 2.34 9.61
N CYS A 9 -4.03 2.40 10.83
CA CYS A 9 -4.79 2.77 12.04
C CYS A 9 -4.35 4.09 12.71
N GLY A 10 -3.31 4.75 12.21
CA GLY A 10 -2.77 5.99 12.78
C GLY A 10 -2.04 5.85 14.12
N GLN A 11 -1.93 4.63 14.66
CA GLN A 11 -1.29 4.40 15.96
C GLN A 11 0.24 4.39 15.84
N LYS A 12 0.92 4.94 16.85
CA LYS A 12 2.39 4.86 16.98
C LYS A 12 2.79 3.45 17.42
N ARG A 13 3.70 2.82 16.69
CA ARG A 13 4.18 1.44 16.88
C ARG A 13 5.71 1.39 16.96
N ASN A 14 6.23 0.39 17.66
CA ASN A 14 7.67 0.14 17.79
C ASN A 14 8.15 -0.74 16.63
N VAL A 15 9.19 -0.32 15.90
CA VAL A 15 9.63 -1.01 14.67
C VAL A 15 10.20 -2.40 14.94
N THR A 16 10.89 -2.60 16.06
CA THR A 16 11.65 -3.82 16.37
C THR A 16 10.80 -5.08 16.60
N ASN A 17 9.48 -4.94 16.73
CA ASN A 17 8.56 -6.05 17.04
C ASN A 17 7.43 -6.21 15.99
N GLU A 18 7.49 -5.50 14.87
CA GLU A 18 6.44 -5.48 13.84
C GLU A 18 6.89 -6.30 12.62
N THR A 19 6.29 -7.48 12.45
CA THR A 19 6.72 -8.52 11.50
C THR A 19 6.79 -8.07 10.04
N PRO A 20 5.84 -7.27 9.50
CA PRO A 20 5.88 -6.86 8.10
C PRO A 20 7.03 -5.88 7.79
N LEU A 21 7.36 -4.97 8.72
CA LEU A 21 8.45 -4.00 8.54
C LEU A 21 9.84 -4.65 8.68
N ILE A 22 9.96 -5.71 9.47
CA ILE A 22 11.21 -6.49 9.54
C ILE A 22 11.39 -7.32 8.27
N GLN A 23 10.31 -7.85 7.68
CA GLN A 23 10.36 -8.53 6.38
C GLN A 23 10.86 -7.60 5.27
N VAL A 24 10.45 -6.33 5.28
CA VAL A 24 11.00 -5.29 4.39
C VAL A 24 12.51 -5.19 4.50
N GLN A 25 13.03 -5.07 5.72
CA GLN A 25 14.47 -4.92 5.92
C GLN A 25 15.24 -6.10 5.29
N LYS A 26 14.67 -7.31 5.33
CA LYS A 26 15.23 -8.50 4.65
C LYS A 26 15.12 -8.42 3.12
N ILE A 27 14.00 -7.94 2.57
CA ILE A 27 13.80 -7.81 1.12
C ILE A 27 14.72 -6.75 0.50
N PHE A 28 14.85 -5.58 1.15
CA PHE A 28 15.63 -4.46 0.61
C PHE A 28 17.12 -4.50 0.95
N SER A 29 17.54 -5.25 1.99
CA SER A 29 18.97 -5.46 2.28
C SER A 29 19.71 -6.21 1.17
N HIS A 30 19.00 -6.88 0.26
CA HIS A 30 19.58 -7.57 -0.90
C HIS A 30 19.57 -6.72 -2.18
N ALA A 31 18.91 -5.54 -2.17
CA ALA A 31 18.80 -4.64 -3.30
C ALA A 31 19.76 -3.44 -3.15
N CYS A 32 21.05 -3.70 -3.37
CA CYS A 32 22.16 -2.79 -3.73
C CYS A 32 22.01 -1.25 -3.61
N LEU A 33 21.50 -0.71 -2.50
CA LEU A 33 21.49 0.73 -2.22
C LEU A 33 21.83 0.97 -0.73
N THR A 34 22.65 1.98 -0.47
CA THR A 34 23.53 2.16 0.70
C THR A 34 22.86 2.65 1.99
N HIS A 35 21.66 2.19 2.34
CA HIS A 35 21.03 2.54 3.62
C HIS A 35 20.86 1.32 4.54
N GLU A 36 21.42 1.38 5.74
CA GLU A 36 21.40 0.29 6.72
C GLU A 36 19.99 -0.01 7.28
N ASN A 37 19.00 0.88 7.05
CA ASN A 37 17.64 0.71 7.58
C ASN A 37 16.54 1.32 6.68
N TRP A 38 16.28 0.67 5.54
CA TRP A 38 15.26 1.05 4.55
C TRP A 38 13.86 1.23 5.14
N ALA A 39 13.46 0.38 6.08
CA ALA A 39 12.14 0.43 6.70
C ALA A 39 11.89 1.75 7.46
N GLU A 40 12.92 2.27 8.14
CA GLU A 40 12.83 3.55 8.84
C GLU A 40 12.84 4.74 7.88
N TYR A 41 13.71 4.72 6.86
CA TYR A 41 13.81 5.82 5.89
C TYR A 41 12.48 6.07 5.16
N TYR A 42 11.80 5.02 4.70
CA TYR A 42 10.52 5.15 3.98
C TYR A 42 9.31 5.37 4.88
N ALA A 43 9.43 5.10 6.19
CA ALA A 43 8.35 5.31 7.15
C ALA A 43 8.44 6.65 7.89
N GLU A 44 9.65 7.21 8.05
CA GLU A 44 9.90 8.55 8.60
C GLU A 44 9.92 9.63 7.51
N GLY A 45 10.17 9.26 6.25
CA GLY A 45 10.23 10.18 5.13
C GLY A 45 8.93 10.98 4.94
N SER A 46 9.07 12.28 4.81
CA SER A 46 8.03 13.29 4.55
C SER A 46 7.30 13.14 3.20
N PHE A 47 7.34 11.97 2.57
CA PHE A 47 6.58 11.62 1.37
C PHE A 47 5.13 11.21 1.69
N TYR A 48 4.52 11.84 2.70
CA TYR A 48 3.14 11.62 3.13
C TYR A 48 2.08 12.04 2.10
N HIS A 49 2.49 12.65 0.99
CA HIS A 49 1.57 13.07 -0.05
C HIS A 49 1.50 12.12 -1.25
N TRP A 50 2.57 11.36 -1.55
CA TRP A 50 2.66 10.54 -2.77
C TRP A 50 3.65 9.37 -2.63
N GLY A 51 3.35 8.33 -1.83
CA GLY A 51 4.07 7.04 -1.96
C GLY A 51 5.08 6.67 -0.86
N GLY A 52 4.82 7.01 0.41
CA GLY A 52 5.45 6.29 1.53
C GLY A 52 5.20 4.78 1.47
N MET A 53 6.03 3.99 2.16
CA MET A 53 5.89 2.53 2.21
C MET A 53 4.51 2.14 2.75
N GLN A 54 3.75 1.35 1.98
CA GLN A 54 2.45 0.86 2.43
C GLN A 54 2.61 -0.38 3.29
N TRP A 55 2.42 -0.23 4.60
CA TRP A 55 2.55 -1.29 5.61
C TRP A 55 1.41 -1.22 6.62
N ALA A 56 1.22 -2.27 7.42
CA ALA A 56 0.26 -2.29 8.51
C ALA A 56 0.88 -2.95 9.76
N CYS A 57 0.45 -2.50 10.94
CA CYS A 57 0.92 -3.07 12.20
C CYS A 57 0.29 -4.45 12.46
N ASN A 58 0.91 -5.24 13.33
CA ASN A 58 0.47 -6.58 13.72
C ASN A 58 -0.99 -6.60 14.20
N TYR A 59 -1.44 -5.55 14.89
CA TYR A 59 -2.85 -5.40 15.27
C TYR A 59 -3.76 -5.34 14.04
N CYS A 60 -3.48 -4.45 13.08
CA CYS A 60 -4.28 -4.33 11.87
C CYS A 60 -4.31 -5.62 11.04
N MET A 61 -3.17 -6.33 11.00
CA MET A 61 -3.07 -7.61 10.30
C MET A 61 -3.90 -8.70 11.02
N ARG A 62 -3.77 -8.82 12.34
CA ARG A 62 -4.46 -9.84 13.13
C ARG A 62 -5.97 -9.62 13.16
N GLU A 63 -6.43 -8.39 13.29
CA GLU A 63 -7.85 -8.05 13.28
C GLU A 63 -8.45 -8.06 11.86
N GLY A 64 -7.66 -8.39 10.84
CA GLY A 64 -8.10 -8.41 9.44
C GLY A 64 -8.49 -7.04 8.89
N ILE A 65 -8.09 -5.94 9.53
CA ILE A 65 -8.28 -4.57 9.03
C ILE A 65 -7.40 -4.36 7.79
N ALA A 66 -6.19 -4.92 7.82
CA ALA A 66 -5.27 -5.00 6.71
C ALA A 66 -5.00 -6.46 6.32
N ILE A 67 -4.60 -6.69 5.08
CA ILE A 67 -4.12 -7.98 4.58
C ILE A 67 -2.68 -7.86 4.12
N GLU A 68 -1.94 -8.97 4.15
CA GLU A 68 -0.56 -9.03 3.68
C GLU A 68 -0.49 -8.82 2.16
N GLY A 69 0.45 -7.99 1.73
CA GLY A 69 0.87 -7.87 0.34
C GLY A 69 2.12 -8.70 0.09
N LYS A 70 2.25 -9.25 -1.12
CA LYS A 70 3.37 -10.09 -1.56
C LYS A 70 4.26 -9.32 -2.53
N PRO A 71 5.37 -8.71 -2.06
CA PRO A 71 6.22 -7.85 -2.89
C PRO A 71 6.71 -8.47 -4.19
N HIS A 72 7.06 -9.76 -4.15
CA HIS A 72 7.58 -10.50 -5.31
C HIS A 72 6.52 -10.73 -6.42
N LEU A 73 5.24 -10.48 -6.15
CA LEU A 73 4.17 -10.56 -7.14
C LEU A 73 3.82 -9.19 -7.74
N GLN A 74 4.43 -8.11 -7.30
CA GLN A 74 4.02 -6.74 -7.68
C GLN A 74 4.94 -6.13 -8.73
N MET A 75 4.38 -5.26 -9.57
CA MET A 75 5.17 -4.39 -10.46
C MET A 75 5.41 -3.04 -9.80
N PHE A 76 6.69 -2.64 -9.70
CA PHE A 76 7.11 -1.39 -9.09
C PHE A 76 8.40 -0.86 -9.76
N CYS A 77 8.61 0.46 -9.69
CA CYS A 77 9.78 1.13 -10.26
C CYS A 77 10.34 2.10 -9.22
N ASP A 78 9.79 3.31 -9.17
CA ASP A 78 10.32 4.39 -8.32
C ASP A 78 9.84 4.33 -6.86
N TYR A 79 8.94 3.40 -6.55
CA TYR A 79 8.36 3.22 -5.21
C TYR A 79 8.52 1.79 -4.75
N PRO A 80 8.70 1.54 -3.44
CA PRO A 80 8.74 0.17 -2.94
C PRO A 80 7.38 -0.52 -3.15
N PRO A 81 7.37 -1.85 -3.35
CA PRO A 81 6.15 -2.63 -3.31
C PRO A 81 5.38 -2.43 -2.00
N TYR A 82 4.06 -2.65 -2.07
CA TYR A 82 3.18 -2.61 -0.92
C TYR A 82 3.29 -3.90 -0.12
N LEU A 83 3.36 -3.78 1.20
CA LEU A 83 3.56 -4.89 2.13
C LEU A 83 2.26 -5.28 2.82
N ALA A 84 1.31 -4.36 2.82
CA ALA A 84 -0.04 -4.60 3.30
C ALA A 84 -1.03 -3.82 2.44
N TYR A 85 -2.25 -4.31 2.36
CA TYR A 85 -3.39 -3.61 1.78
C TYR A 85 -4.44 -3.34 2.85
N PHE A 86 -5.01 -2.16 2.84
CA PHE A 86 -6.09 -1.72 3.73
C PHE A 86 -6.97 -0.73 2.97
N ASP A 87 -8.23 -0.61 3.37
CA ASP A 87 -9.20 0.19 2.62
C ASP A 87 -8.77 1.66 2.50
N LYS A 88 -8.87 2.19 1.28
CA LYS A 88 -8.58 3.58 0.97
C LYS A 88 -9.79 4.26 0.36
N THR A 89 -10.15 5.42 0.88
CA THR A 89 -11.23 6.24 0.34
C THR A 89 -10.69 7.20 -0.72
N TYR A 90 -11.34 7.22 -1.89
CA TYR A 90 -11.06 8.12 -2.99
C TYR A 90 -12.33 8.84 -3.44
N THR A 91 -12.16 9.97 -4.11
CA THR A 91 -13.27 10.69 -4.75
C THR A 91 -13.33 10.32 -6.24
N CYS A 92 -14.49 9.90 -6.72
CA CYS A 92 -14.66 9.55 -8.13
C CYS A 92 -14.58 10.79 -9.02
N SER A 93 -13.73 10.78 -10.05
CA SER A 93 -13.61 11.91 -10.98
C SER A 93 -14.86 12.18 -11.82
N ASP A 94 -15.73 11.18 -11.99
CA ASP A 94 -16.86 11.26 -12.91
C ASP A 94 -18.16 11.66 -12.19
N CYS A 95 -18.42 11.11 -10.99
CA CYS A 95 -19.64 11.39 -10.23
C CYS A 95 -19.40 12.14 -8.92
N LEU A 96 -18.14 12.45 -8.59
CA LEU A 96 -17.71 13.20 -7.41
C LEU A 96 -18.05 12.54 -6.05
N ASN A 97 -18.68 11.36 -6.05
CA ASN A 97 -18.94 10.61 -4.83
C ASN A 97 -17.66 9.93 -4.30
N ALA A 98 -17.54 9.87 -2.98
CA ALA A 98 -16.53 9.05 -2.31
C ALA A 98 -16.79 7.56 -2.59
N PHE A 99 -15.73 6.79 -2.74
CA PHE A 99 -15.78 5.34 -2.87
C PHE A 99 -14.55 4.70 -2.24
N ILE A 100 -14.68 3.42 -1.90
CA ILE A 100 -13.62 2.65 -1.26
C ILE A 100 -12.90 1.83 -2.33
N PHE A 101 -11.57 1.96 -2.39
CA PHE A 101 -10.68 1.01 -3.03
C PHE A 101 -10.23 0.02 -1.94
N ASN A 102 -10.97 -1.08 -1.81
CA ASN A 102 -10.78 -1.99 -0.69
C ASN A 102 -9.48 -2.80 -0.81
N LYS A 103 -9.07 -3.39 0.30
CA LYS A 103 -7.81 -4.14 0.41
C LYS A 103 -7.75 -5.36 -0.52
N GLU A 104 -8.87 -6.06 -0.75
CA GLU A 104 -8.93 -7.19 -1.68
C GLU A 104 -8.79 -6.75 -3.14
N GLU A 105 -9.42 -5.64 -3.51
CA GLU A 105 -9.32 -5.05 -4.85
C GLU A 105 -7.90 -4.57 -5.12
N GLN A 106 -7.24 -3.95 -4.12
CA GLN A 106 -5.83 -3.59 -4.21
C GLN A 106 -4.95 -4.83 -4.48
N ARG A 107 -5.10 -5.90 -3.69
CA ARG A 107 -4.33 -7.13 -3.91
C ARG A 107 -4.54 -7.68 -5.32
N TYR A 108 -5.78 -7.77 -5.78
CA TYR A 108 -6.11 -8.21 -7.13
C TYR A 108 -5.44 -7.34 -8.21
N TRP A 109 -5.51 -6.01 -8.07
CA TRP A 109 -4.89 -5.09 -9.02
C TRP A 109 -3.39 -5.27 -9.15
N TYR A 110 -2.69 -5.34 -8.02
CA TYR A 110 -1.23 -5.28 -8.02
C TYR A 110 -0.58 -6.65 -8.16
N GLU A 111 -1.18 -7.71 -7.61
CA GLU A 111 -0.59 -9.06 -7.63
C GLU A 111 -1.10 -9.90 -8.80
N GLU A 112 -2.32 -9.70 -9.27
CA GLU A 112 -2.92 -10.51 -10.34
C GLU A 112 -2.96 -9.75 -11.68
N LEU A 113 -3.55 -8.55 -11.71
CA LEU A 113 -3.61 -7.74 -12.94
C LEU A 113 -2.29 -7.06 -13.30
N LYS A 114 -1.30 -7.10 -12.40
CA LYS A 114 0.03 -6.50 -12.57
C LYS A 114 -0.01 -5.00 -12.89
N PHE A 115 -1.00 -4.29 -12.36
CA PHE A 115 -0.91 -2.83 -12.36
C PHE A 115 0.27 -2.40 -11.48
N TRP A 116 0.94 -1.35 -11.91
CA TRP A 116 2.02 -0.76 -11.12
C TRP A 116 1.49 -0.28 -9.77
N VAL A 117 2.25 -0.46 -8.70
CA VAL A 117 1.83 -0.09 -7.32
C VAL A 117 1.45 1.39 -7.18
N GLN A 118 1.92 2.29 -8.05
CA GLN A 118 1.51 3.70 -8.05
C GLN A 118 0.12 3.94 -8.66
N SER A 119 -0.47 2.93 -9.31
CA SER A 119 -1.78 3.04 -9.95
C SER A 119 -2.90 3.04 -8.91
N TYR A 120 -3.91 3.88 -9.08
CA TYR A 120 -5.11 3.91 -8.25
C TYR A 120 -6.36 4.19 -9.10
N PRO A 121 -7.55 3.72 -8.67
CA PRO A 121 -8.77 3.99 -9.40
C PRO A 121 -9.13 5.48 -9.33
N LYS A 122 -9.30 6.10 -10.50
CA LYS A 122 -9.86 7.47 -10.61
C LYS A 122 -11.40 7.47 -10.55
N GLN A 123 -12.03 6.33 -10.85
CA GLN A 123 -13.48 6.18 -10.87
C GLN A 123 -13.96 5.06 -9.95
N CYS A 124 -15.15 5.26 -9.37
CA CYS A 124 -15.84 4.20 -8.65
C CYS A 124 -16.21 3.04 -9.59
N LEU A 125 -16.53 1.87 -9.03
CA LEU A 125 -16.84 0.67 -9.80
C LEU A 125 -17.98 0.90 -10.81
N GLU A 126 -19.04 1.60 -10.40
CA GLU A 126 -20.18 1.90 -11.26
C GLU A 126 -19.80 2.78 -12.45
N CYS A 127 -19.00 3.84 -12.24
CA CYS A 127 -18.51 4.67 -13.34
C CYS A 127 -17.54 3.91 -14.25
N ARG A 128 -16.65 3.04 -13.70
CA ARG A 128 -15.80 2.16 -14.51
C ARG A 128 -16.61 1.23 -15.41
N ARG A 129 -17.68 0.62 -14.88
CA ARG A 129 -18.60 -0.24 -15.66
C ARG A 129 -19.30 0.54 -16.76
N LYS A 130 -19.82 1.75 -16.47
CA LYS A 130 -20.47 2.61 -17.46
C LYS A 130 -19.52 3.01 -18.60
N ARG A 131 -18.26 3.34 -18.30
CA ARG A 131 -17.26 3.68 -19.32
C ARG A 131 -16.96 2.50 -20.24
N ARG A 132 -16.73 1.30 -19.69
CA ARG A 132 -16.46 0.09 -20.49
C ARG A 132 -17.60 -0.23 -21.46
N LYS A 133 -18.86 -0.01 -21.07
CA LYS A 133 -20.03 -0.21 -21.95
C LYS A 133 -20.15 0.81 -23.08
N LYS A 134 -19.56 2.00 -22.95
CA LYS A 134 -19.59 3.06 -23.99
C LYS A 134 -18.47 2.93 -25.03
N SER A 135 -17.48 2.11 -24.76
CA SER A 135 -16.32 1.88 -25.65
C SER A 135 -16.50 0.68 -26.57
N ILE A 136 -17.73 0.17 -26.68
CA ILE A 136 -18.21 -0.87 -27.60
C ILE A 136 -19.25 -0.21 -28.49
#